data_AF-A0A5V4H822-F1
#
_entry.id   AF-A0A5V4H822-F1
#
_cell.length_a   1.000
_cell.length_b   1.000
_cell.length_c   1.000
_cell.angle_alpha   90.00
_cell.angle_beta   90.00
_cell.angle_gamma   90.00
#
_symmetry.space_group_name_H-M   'P 1'
#
loop_
_entity.id
_entity.type
_entity.pdbx_description
1 polymer ?
#
loop_
_entity_poly.entity_id
_entity_poly.type
_entity_poly.pdbx_seq_one_letter_code
_entity_poly.pdbx_strand_id
1 'polypeptide(L)'
;GGLLSNIPEAGMALTALESLLAHHDAGQLAVIAAKLNCAPDVHAIKEALALALPSVQSQMENLAVDMGYTPGVLALFYKVAIGSGVAPLVIFMGVGAMTDFGPLLANPRTLLLGAAAQFGIFATVLGALTLNYFGLIAFTLPQAAAIGIIGGA
;
A
#
# COMPACT_ATOMS: atom_id res chain seq x y z
N GLY A 1 12.96 -7.29 -4.31
CA GLY A 1 11.59 -6.84 -4.56
C GLY A 1 11.45 -6.27 -5.97
N GLY A 2 11.93 -5.05 -6.18
CA GLY A 2 11.69 -4.28 -7.42
C GLY A 2 12.06 -4.96 -8.75
N LEU A 3 13.14 -5.76 -8.81
CA LEU A 3 13.48 -6.50 -10.03
C LEU A 3 12.41 -7.56 -10.35
N LEU A 4 12.09 -8.40 -9.36
CA LEU A 4 11.14 -9.49 -9.48
C LEU A 4 9.71 -9.01 -9.77
N SER A 5 9.32 -7.84 -9.26
CA SER A 5 7.99 -7.26 -9.49
C SER A 5 7.79 -6.74 -10.92
N ASN A 6 8.87 -6.45 -11.65
CA ASN A 6 8.83 -5.82 -12.97
C ASN A 6 9.32 -6.74 -14.09
N ILE A 7 9.46 -8.04 -13.84
CA ILE A 7 9.70 -9.01 -14.92
C ILE A 7 8.42 -9.03 -15.77
N PRO A 8 8.51 -8.69 -17.07
CA PRO A 8 7.34 -8.61 -17.94
C PRO A 8 6.63 -9.96 -17.99
N GLU A 9 5.30 -9.93 -17.94
CA GLU A 9 4.42 -11.11 -18.03
C GLU A 9 4.62 -12.19 -16.94
N ALA A 10 5.46 -11.94 -15.92
CA ALA A 10 5.71 -12.92 -14.86
C ALA A 10 4.66 -12.89 -13.73
N GLY A 11 3.91 -11.80 -13.58
CA GLY A 11 2.84 -11.67 -12.58
C GLY A 11 3.29 -11.74 -11.12
N MET A 12 4.59 -11.74 -10.83
CA MET A 12 5.12 -12.13 -9.52
C MET A 12 4.70 -11.23 -8.35
N ALA A 13 4.40 -9.96 -8.61
CA ALA A 13 3.92 -9.00 -7.61
C ALA A 13 2.46 -8.59 -7.78
N LEU A 14 1.71 -9.30 -8.63
CA LEU A 14 0.31 -9.02 -8.91
C LEU A 14 -0.58 -9.99 -8.14
N THR A 15 -1.72 -9.49 -7.63
CA THR A 15 -2.82 -10.36 -7.22
C THR A 15 -3.37 -11.12 -8.44
N ALA A 16 -4.16 -12.18 -8.21
CA ALA A 16 -4.81 -12.91 -9.31
C ALA A 16 -5.68 -11.98 -10.17
N LEU A 17 -6.41 -11.07 -9.52
CA LEU A 17 -7.26 -10.10 -10.19
C LEU A 17 -6.45 -9.05 -10.97
N GLU A 18 -5.37 -8.51 -10.39
CA GLU A 18 -4.49 -7.60 -11.13
C GLU A 18 -3.80 -8.27 -12.32
N SER A 19 -3.45 -9.56 -12.19
CA SER A 19 -2.91 -10.35 -13.30
C SER A 19 -3.94 -10.54 -14.41
N LEU A 20 -5.21 -10.79 -14.07
CA LEU A 20 -6.32 -10.84 -15.03
C LEU A 20 -6.46 -9.49 -15.76
N LEU A 21 -6.47 -8.38 -15.02
CA LEU A 21 -6.54 -7.04 -15.60
C LEU A 21 -5.35 -6.76 -16.54
N ALA A 22 -4.15 -7.27 -16.21
CA ALA A 22 -2.97 -7.11 -17.04
C ALA A 22 -2.99 -7.96 -18.33
N HIS A 23 -3.76 -9.06 -18.37
CA HIS A 23 -3.89 -9.94 -19.55
C HIS A 23 -4.85 -9.38 -20.63
N HIS A 24 -5.71 -8.41 -20.29
CA HIS A 24 -6.61 -7.72 -21.23
C HIS A 24 -7.55 -8.63 -22.05
N ASP A 25 -7.99 -9.77 -21.50
CA ASP A 25 -9.01 -10.60 -22.15
C ASP A 25 -10.40 -9.91 -22.09
N ALA A 26 -10.96 -9.59 -23.25
CA ALA A 26 -12.22 -8.86 -23.36
C ALA A 26 -13.42 -9.59 -22.71
N GLY A 27 -13.45 -10.92 -22.79
CA GLY A 27 -14.51 -11.71 -22.18
C GLY A 27 -14.42 -11.71 -20.66
N GLN A 28 -13.21 -11.85 -20.13
CA GLN A 28 -12.98 -11.83 -18.68
C GLN A 28 -13.22 -10.44 -18.07
N LEU A 29 -12.76 -9.38 -18.74
CA LEU A 29 -13.03 -8.00 -18.31
C LEU A 29 -14.53 -7.69 -18.30
N ALA A 30 -15.29 -8.18 -19.29
CA ALA A 30 -16.74 -8.02 -19.30
C ALA A 30 -17.42 -8.71 -18.11
N VAL A 31 -16.93 -9.89 -17.70
CA VAL A 31 -17.46 -10.59 -16.52
C VAL A 31 -17.17 -9.82 -15.23
N ILE A 32 -15.94 -9.33 -15.04
CA ILE A 32 -15.58 -8.53 -13.86
C ILE A 32 -16.39 -7.23 -13.82
N ALA A 33 -16.48 -6.52 -14.94
CA ALA A 33 -17.22 -5.28 -15.04
C ALA A 33 -18.72 -5.45 -14.76
N ALA A 34 -19.32 -6.54 -15.26
CA ALA A 34 -20.71 -6.89 -14.97
C ALA A 34 -20.94 -7.15 -13.47
N LYS A 35 -19.99 -7.78 -12.76
CA LYS A 35 -20.08 -8.00 -11.32
C LYS A 35 -19.90 -6.73 -10.50
N LEU A 36 -19.07 -5.80 -10.99
CA LEU A 36 -18.81 -4.51 -10.36
C LEU A 36 -19.79 -3.40 -10.80
N ASN A 37 -20.71 -3.68 -11.73
CA ASN A 37 -21.62 -2.72 -12.35
C ASN A 37 -20.89 -1.48 -12.92
N CYS A 38 -19.79 -1.69 -13.62
CA CYS A 38 -18.98 -0.63 -14.23
C CYS A 38 -18.70 -0.91 -15.71
N ALA A 39 -17.99 0.00 -16.37
CA ALA A 39 -17.56 -0.19 -17.76
C ALA A 39 -16.48 -1.29 -17.84
N PRO A 40 -16.44 -2.09 -18.94
CA PRO A 40 -15.44 -3.12 -19.18
C PRO A 40 -14.10 -2.51 -19.62
N ASP A 41 -13.53 -1.66 -18.77
CA ASP A 41 -12.27 -0.96 -18.97
C ASP A 41 -11.39 -1.13 -17.73
N VAL A 42 -10.08 -1.23 -17.92
CA VAL A 42 -9.12 -1.51 -16.84
C VAL A 42 -9.10 -0.37 -15.81
N HIS A 43 -9.17 0.88 -16.26
CA HIS A 43 -9.17 2.03 -15.35
C HIS A 43 -10.50 2.11 -14.58
N ALA A 44 -11.63 1.98 -15.29
CA ALA A 44 -12.95 1.98 -14.67
C ALA A 44 -13.12 0.86 -13.62
N ILE A 45 -12.61 -0.35 -13.91
CA ILE A 45 -12.65 -1.47 -12.97
C ILE A 45 -11.79 -1.18 -11.73
N LYS A 46 -10.60 -0.59 -11.88
CA LYS A 46 -9.74 -0.23 -10.74
C LYS A 46 -10.40 0.83 -9.85
N GLU A 47 -11.03 1.83 -10.43
CA GLU A 47 -11.76 2.85 -9.67
C GLU A 47 -12.97 2.25 -8.93
N ALA A 48 -13.77 1.43 -9.63
CA ALA A 48 -14.91 0.75 -9.02
C ALA A 48 -14.46 -0.17 -7.87
N LEU A 49 -13.34 -0.87 -8.05
CA LEU A 49 -12.80 -1.76 -7.03
C LEU A 49 -12.25 -1.00 -5.82
N ALA A 50 -11.60 0.14 -6.02
CA ALA A 50 -11.11 1.01 -4.93
C ALA A 50 -12.25 1.55 -4.06
N LEU A 51 -13.45 1.72 -4.63
CA LEU A 51 -14.65 2.16 -3.91
C LEU A 51 -15.49 0.99 -3.36
N ALA A 52 -15.21 -0.24 -3.78
CA ALA A 52 -15.95 -1.42 -3.37
C ALA A 52 -15.62 -1.85 -1.93
N LEU A 53 -16.55 -2.57 -1.30
CA LEU A 53 -16.34 -3.17 0.01
C LEU A 53 -15.21 -4.22 -0.05
N PRO A 54 -14.41 -4.40 1.02
CA PRO A 54 -13.35 -5.41 1.05
C PRO A 54 -13.85 -6.84 0.78
N SER A 55 -15.08 -7.15 1.19
CA SER A 55 -15.71 -8.44 0.89
C SER A 55 -15.97 -8.63 -0.61
N VAL A 56 -16.37 -7.57 -1.32
CA VAL A 56 -16.56 -7.58 -2.78
C VAL A 56 -15.22 -7.71 -3.49
N GLN A 57 -14.18 -7.00 -3.03
CA GLN A 57 -12.83 -7.14 -3.57
C GLN A 57 -12.32 -8.58 -3.47
N SER A 58 -12.48 -9.21 -2.30
CA SER A 58 -12.12 -10.62 -2.07
C SER A 58 -12.89 -11.58 -2.98
N GLN A 59 -14.19 -11.33 -3.20
CA GLN A 59 -14.99 -12.12 -4.15
C GLN A 59 -14.48 -11.98 -5.59
N MET A 60 -14.06 -10.78 -6.00
CA MET A 60 -13.48 -10.57 -7.34
C MET A 60 -12.11 -11.25 -7.47
N GLU A 61 -11.29 -11.24 -6.41
CA GLU A 61 -10.03 -12.01 -6.38
C GLU A 61 -10.29 -13.51 -6.55
N ASN A 62 -11.27 -14.07 -5.84
CA ASN A 62 -11.63 -15.49 -5.97
C ASN A 62 -12.14 -15.82 -7.37
N LEU A 63 -12.95 -14.95 -7.97
CA LEU A 63 -13.42 -15.13 -9.34
C LEU A 63 -12.27 -15.12 -10.36
N ALA A 64 -11.24 -14.29 -10.15
CA ALA A 64 -10.04 -14.33 -10.99
C ALA A 64 -9.27 -15.64 -10.82
N VAL A 65 -9.23 -16.22 -9.61
CA VAL A 65 -8.67 -17.54 -9.36
C VAL A 65 -9.45 -18.64 -10.09
N ASP A 66 -10.78 -18.58 -10.08
CA ASP A 66 -11.63 -19.52 -10.81
C ASP A 66 -11.40 -19.46 -12.33
N MET A 67 -10.93 -18.32 -12.86
CA MET A 67 -10.53 -18.15 -14.25
C MET A 67 -9.10 -18.64 -14.58
N GLY A 68 -8.41 -19.24 -13.59
CA GLY A 68 -7.09 -19.85 -13.77
C GLY A 68 -5.91 -18.93 -13.41
N TYR A 69 -6.15 -17.71 -12.92
CA TYR A 69 -5.07 -16.83 -12.47
C TYR A 69 -4.64 -17.16 -11.05
N THR A 70 -3.34 -17.25 -10.82
CA THR A 70 -2.79 -17.47 -9.46
C THR A 70 -2.15 -16.19 -8.95
N PRO A 71 -2.33 -15.82 -7.66
CA PRO A 71 -1.61 -14.69 -7.09
C PRO A 71 -0.09 -14.89 -7.16
N GLY A 72 0.63 -13.84 -7.55
CA GLY A 72 2.09 -13.86 -7.56
C GLY A 72 2.68 -14.03 -6.16
N VAL A 73 3.87 -14.63 -6.08
CA VAL A 73 4.54 -14.92 -4.80
C VAL A 73 4.77 -13.66 -3.96
N LEU A 74 5.14 -12.54 -4.58
CA LEU A 74 5.34 -11.28 -3.86
C LEU A 74 4.01 -10.66 -3.41
N ALA A 75 2.92 -10.89 -4.14
CA ALA A 75 1.59 -10.46 -3.71
C ALA A 75 1.13 -11.26 -2.47
N LEU A 76 1.45 -12.56 -2.40
CA LEU A 76 1.21 -13.37 -1.21
C LEU A 76 2.02 -12.88 -0.01
N PHE A 77 3.31 -12.57 -0.19
CA PHE A 77 4.12 -11.97 0.87
C PHE A 77 3.56 -10.63 1.33
N TYR A 78 3.13 -9.77 0.40
CA TYR A 78 2.49 -8.51 0.76
C TYR A 78 1.23 -8.76 1.59
N LYS A 79 0.30 -9.61 1.13
CA LYS A 79 -0.98 -9.90 1.80
C LYS A 79 -0.79 -10.46 3.21
N VAL A 80 0.11 -11.43 3.38
CA VAL A 80 0.31 -12.12 4.67
C VAL A 80 1.19 -11.32 5.63
N ALA A 81 2.27 -10.72 5.13
CA ALA A 81 3.30 -10.14 6.00
C ALA A 81 3.05 -8.65 6.25
N ILE A 82 2.85 -7.85 5.20
CA ILE A 82 2.80 -6.37 5.29
C ILE A 82 1.36 -5.88 5.42
N GLY A 83 0.45 -6.34 4.55
CA GLY A 83 -0.96 -5.93 4.53
C GLY A 83 -1.74 -6.33 5.77
N SER A 84 -1.31 -7.39 6.47
CA SER A 84 -1.84 -7.77 7.79
C SER A 84 -1.30 -6.90 8.94
N GLY A 85 -0.23 -6.14 8.71
CA GLY A 85 0.49 -5.38 9.72
C GLY A 85 1.47 -6.20 10.58
N VAL A 86 1.59 -7.51 10.38
CA VAL A 86 2.41 -8.37 11.24
C VAL A 86 3.91 -8.09 11.09
N ALA A 87 4.43 -8.07 9.87
CA ALA A 87 5.85 -7.89 9.60
C ALA A 87 6.42 -6.57 10.15
N PRO A 88 5.82 -5.39 9.90
CA PRO A 88 6.36 -4.15 10.46
C PRO A 88 6.38 -4.20 11.99
N LEU A 89 5.33 -4.70 12.65
CA LEU A 89 5.30 -4.79 14.12
C LEU A 89 6.38 -5.71 14.68
N VAL A 90 6.61 -6.86 14.06
CA VAL A 90 7.68 -7.80 14.47
C VAL A 90 9.07 -7.15 14.28
N ILE A 91 9.27 -6.40 13.20
CA ILE A 91 10.51 -5.65 12.97
C ILE A 91 10.69 -4.57 14.04
N PHE A 92 9.65 -3.78 14.35
CA PHE A 92 9.69 -2.76 15.41
C PHE A 92 9.93 -3.36 16.79
N MET A 93 9.40 -4.55 17.07
CA MET A 93 9.73 -5.30 18.30
C MET A 93 11.23 -5.62 18.35
N GLY A 94 11.83 -6.05 17.23
CA GLY A 94 13.26 -6.28 17.12
C GLY A 94 14.10 -5.01 17.33
N VAL A 95 13.68 -3.88 16.77
CA VAL A 95 14.30 -2.57 17.03
C VAL A 95 14.27 -2.24 18.53
N GLY A 96 13.12 -2.44 19.18
CA GLY A 96 12.98 -2.26 20.63
C GLY A 96 13.90 -3.16 21.44
N ALA A 97 14.05 -4.43 21.05
CA ALA A 97 14.95 -5.38 21.70
C ALA A 97 16.44 -5.03 21.54
N MET A 98 16.80 -4.32 20.47
CA MET A 98 18.17 -3.85 20.21
C MET A 98 18.45 -2.44 20.76
N THR A 99 17.47 -1.77 21.36
CA THR A 99 17.61 -0.39 21.85
C THR A 99 18.16 -0.35 23.28
N ASP A 100 19.27 0.35 23.50
CA ASP A 100 19.79 0.63 24.84
C ASP A 100 19.18 1.93 25.40
N PHE A 101 18.49 1.81 26.54
CA PHE A 101 17.86 2.95 27.23
C PHE A 101 18.79 3.64 28.25
N GLY A 102 19.97 3.09 28.55
CA GLY A 102 20.91 3.66 29.53
C GLY A 102 21.24 5.14 29.28
N PRO A 103 21.62 5.55 28.06
CA PRO A 103 21.88 6.95 27.72
C PRO A 103 20.64 7.86 27.84
N LEU A 104 19.45 7.34 27.50
CA LEU A 104 18.19 8.07 27.56
C LEU A 104 17.78 8.36 29.01
N LEU A 105 17.93 7.37 29.89
CA LEU A 105 17.61 7.48 31.31
C LEU A 105 18.61 8.35 32.07
N ALA A 106 19.88 8.36 31.65
CA ALA A 106 20.93 9.18 32.26
C ALA A 106 20.72 10.70 32.05
N ASN A 107 20.11 11.10 30.92
CA ASN A 107 19.74 12.50 30.67
C ASN A 107 18.34 12.59 30.04
N PRO A 108 17.27 12.60 30.85
CA PRO A 108 15.89 12.60 30.36
C PRO A 108 15.53 13.83 29.51
N ARG A 109 16.30 14.93 29.59
CA ARG A 109 16.06 16.12 28.76
C ARG A 109 16.26 15.82 27.27
N THR A 110 17.02 14.78 26.92
CA THR A 110 17.21 14.33 25.54
C THR A 110 15.91 13.86 24.89
N LEU A 111 14.91 13.43 25.68
CA LEU A 111 13.56 13.15 25.17
C LEU A 111 12.90 14.36 24.49
N LEU A 112 13.18 15.57 24.96
CA LEU A 112 12.63 16.79 24.37
C LEU A 112 13.23 17.07 22.97
N LEU A 113 14.49 16.68 22.74
CA LEU A 113 15.08 16.75 21.40
C LEU A 113 14.39 15.76 20.46
N GLY A 114 14.05 14.56 20.95
CA GLY A 114 13.26 13.58 20.21
C GLY A 114 11.87 14.11 19.85
N ALA A 115 11.20 14.80 20.77
CA ALA A 115 9.91 15.44 20.49
C ALA A 115 10.02 16.53 19.41
N ALA A 116 11.07 17.36 19.45
CA ALA A 116 11.32 18.38 18.43
C ALA A 116 11.67 17.78 17.06
N ALA A 117 12.37 16.64 17.02
CA ALA A 117 12.71 15.94 15.78
C ALA A 117 11.45 15.50 15.00
N GLN A 118 10.35 15.18 15.69
CA GLN A 118 9.09 14.80 15.06
C GLN A 118 8.36 15.96 14.36
N PHE A 119 8.80 17.21 14.53
CA PHE A 119 8.28 18.34 13.76
C PHE A 119 8.45 18.14 12.25
N GLY A 120 9.48 17.40 11.83
CA GLY A 120 9.72 17.03 10.43
C GLY A 120 8.54 16.29 9.80
N ILE A 121 7.79 15.49 10.57
CA ILE A 121 6.57 14.82 10.08
C ILE A 121 5.52 15.85 9.70
N PHE A 122 5.19 16.76 10.62
CA PHE A 122 4.17 17.78 10.40
C PHE A 122 4.55 18.75 9.28
N ALA A 123 5.81 19.16 9.21
CA ALA A 123 6.31 20.01 8.13
C ALA A 123 6.15 19.32 6.76
N THR A 124 6.46 18.03 6.67
CA THR A 124 6.30 17.24 5.44
C THR A 124 4.83 17.09 5.03
N VAL A 125 3.92 16.82 5.98
CA VAL A 125 2.47 16.76 5.71
C VAL A 125 1.96 18.10 5.18
N LEU A 126 2.31 19.21 5.82
CA LEU A 126 1.92 20.55 5.37
C LEU A 126 2.49 20.86 3.98
N GLY A 127 3.72 20.45 3.70
CA GLY A 127 4.33 20.55 2.37
C GLY A 127 3.53 19.79 1.31
N ALA A 128 3.18 18.52 1.57
CA ALA A 128 2.39 17.71 0.65
C ALA A 128 0.99 18.30 0.40
N LEU A 129 0.31 18.79 1.44
CA LEU A 129 -0.99 19.45 1.30
C LEU A 129 -0.89 20.79 0.56
N THR A 130 0.22 21.51 0.73
CA THR A 130 0.49 22.76 0.02
C THR A 130 0.75 22.52 -1.47
N LEU A 131 1.47 21.44 -1.83
CA LEU A 131 1.62 21.02 -3.23
C LEU A 131 0.28 20.69 -3.90
N ASN A 132 -0.64 20.07 -3.13
CA ASN A 132 -2.01 19.83 -3.57
C ASN A 132 -2.80 21.14 -3.71
N TYR A 133 -2.67 22.07 -2.76
CA TYR A 133 -3.34 23.38 -2.80
C TYR A 133 -2.93 24.22 -4.02
N PHE A 134 -1.65 24.21 -4.39
CA PHE A 134 -1.16 24.89 -5.59
C PHE A 134 -1.45 24.14 -6.90
N GLY A 135 -2.14 22.98 -6.85
CA GLY A 135 -2.51 22.21 -8.03
C GLY A 135 -1.32 21.59 -8.77
N LEU A 136 -0.16 21.47 -8.13
CA LEU A 136 1.03 20.88 -8.74
C LEU A 136 0.93 19.36 -8.81
N ILE A 137 0.56 18.73 -7.69
CA ILE A 137 0.40 17.28 -7.55
C ILE A 137 -0.77 17.02 -6.61
N ALA A 138 -1.70 16.16 -7.02
CA ALA A 138 -2.85 15.80 -6.20
C ALA A 138 -2.45 14.85 -5.06
N PHE A 139 -2.59 15.30 -3.82
CA PHE A 139 -2.42 14.48 -2.63
C PHE A 139 -3.69 14.53 -1.79
N THR A 140 -4.28 13.36 -1.53
CA THR A 140 -5.33 13.23 -0.51
C THR A 140 -4.71 13.36 0.89
N LEU A 141 -5.53 13.72 1.89
CA LEU A 141 -5.05 13.81 3.27
C LEU A 141 -4.42 12.50 3.79
N PRO A 142 -4.98 11.29 3.55
CA PRO A 142 -4.35 10.04 3.96
C PRO A 142 -3.00 9.80 3.26
N GLN A 143 -2.86 10.14 1.98
CA GLN A 143 -1.59 10.03 1.25
C GLN A 143 -0.54 11.01 1.81
N ALA A 144 -0.93 12.27 2.04
CA ALA A 144 -0.06 13.28 2.64
C ALA A 144 0.41 12.86 4.04
N ALA A 145 -0.47 12.26 4.86
CA ALA A 145 -0.11 11.73 6.16
C ALA A 145 0.93 10.60 6.08
N ALA A 146 0.77 9.67 5.14
CA ALA A 146 1.73 8.58 4.92
C ALA A 146 3.10 9.10 4.46
N ILE A 147 3.14 10.12 3.58
CA ILE A 147 4.39 10.79 3.17
C ILE A 147 5.05 11.48 4.37
N GLY A 148 4.25 12.07 5.25
CA GLY A 148 4.71 12.74 6.47
C GLY A 148 5.64 11.90 7.33
N ILE A 149 5.35 10.61 7.48
CA ILE A 149 6.11 9.71 8.37
C ILE A 149 7.60 9.61 7.98
N ILE A 150 7.95 9.85 6.71
CA ILE A 150 9.36 9.89 6.25
C ILE A 150 10.16 10.97 7.00
N GLY A 151 9.51 12.07 7.38
CA GLY A 151 10.13 13.16 8.15
C GLY A 151 10.50 12.79 9.59
N GLY A 152 10.09 11.61 10.06
CA GLY A 152 10.47 11.07 11.39
C GLY A 152 11.80 10.31 11.40
N ALA A 153 12.35 10.01 10.22
CA ALA A 153 13.44 9.05 9.97
C ALA A 153 13.10 7.60 10.35
#